data_AF-A0AA39VAU1-F1
#
_entry.id   AF-A0AA39VAU1-F1
#
_cell.length_a   1.000
_cell.length_b   1.000
_cell.length_c   1.000
_cell.angle_alpha   90.00
_cell.angle_beta   90.00
_cell.angle_gamma   90.00
#
_symmetry.space_group_name_H-M   'P 1'
#
loop_
_entity.id
_entity.type
_entity.pdbx_description
1 polymer ?
#
loop_
_entity_poly.entity_id
_entity_poly.type
_entity_poly.pdbx_seq_one_letter_code
_entity_poly.pdbx_strand_id
1 'polypeptide(L)'
;MSHTIRSDPFCYRRIHSHFSSSSSSSSSGIVLRFRNRLNGLTLRGCFDSNHSSAAAAEADNKAGALAPQRVRYLDIGFAGEGCTDSRLVNGRGSNQRGNPLGFTHNPLPEKFVVAVDVDEVLGNFVSALNRFIADRYSMNHSVSEYHVYEFFKIWNCSRDEADNRVHEFFKTPYFKTGIHPLPGAQMALHKLSRFCSLSVVTSRQNIIKDHTIEWLEKYYPGLFQEIHFGNHFALDGASKPKSEICRSLGAKVLIDDNPRYAIECAEVGIRVLLFDYENSYPWSKMQSADQHPLVTKVHNWEEVEQQLGSWVVS
;
A
#
# COMPACT_ATOMS: atom_id res chain seq x y z
N MET A 1 58.79 -36.58 -3.36
CA MET A 1 58.55 -35.48 -4.33
C MET A 1 57.19 -34.88 -3.98
N SER A 2 56.95 -34.19 -2.86
CA SER A 2 57.54 -32.93 -2.38
C SER A 2 57.71 -31.89 -3.50
N HIS A 3 56.77 -30.96 -3.62
CA HIS A 3 57.06 -29.52 -3.51
C HIS A 3 55.76 -28.73 -3.31
N THR A 4 55.66 -28.17 -2.11
CA THR A 4 54.80 -27.06 -1.71
C THR A 4 55.43 -25.76 -2.21
N ILE A 5 54.66 -24.83 -2.78
CA ILE A 5 54.99 -23.39 -2.76
C ILE A 5 53.71 -22.61 -2.43
N ARG A 6 53.82 -21.81 -1.36
CA ARG A 6 52.88 -20.81 -0.84
C ARG A 6 53.47 -19.43 -1.15
N SER A 7 52.70 -18.36 -0.91
CA SER A 7 53.02 -16.91 -0.88
C SER A 7 52.91 -16.17 -2.24
N ASP A 8 52.33 -14.98 -2.39
CA ASP A 8 51.61 -14.05 -1.49
C ASP A 8 50.91 -12.94 -2.34
N PRO A 9 50.16 -11.99 -1.75
CA PRO A 9 49.08 -11.25 -2.40
C PRO A 9 49.52 -9.94 -3.07
N PHE A 10 48.92 -9.61 -4.21
CA PHE A 10 49.02 -8.27 -4.80
C PHE A 10 47.82 -7.40 -4.42
N CYS A 11 48.11 -6.46 -3.52
CA CYS A 11 47.34 -5.25 -3.27
C CYS A 11 47.08 -4.50 -4.59
N TYR A 12 45.82 -4.16 -4.88
CA TYR A 12 45.53 -3.06 -5.78
C TYR A 12 45.03 -1.85 -5.00
N ARG A 13 45.74 -0.75 -5.24
CA ARG A 13 45.60 0.54 -4.58
C ARG A 13 44.23 1.17 -4.87
N ARG A 14 43.65 1.67 -3.78
CA ARG A 14 42.64 2.72 -3.72
C ARG A 14 43.16 3.97 -4.45
N ILE A 15 42.50 4.38 -5.53
CA ILE A 15 42.69 5.71 -6.12
C ILE A 15 41.50 6.56 -5.68
N HIS A 16 41.79 7.52 -4.80
CA HIS A 16 40.92 8.65 -4.53
C HIS A 16 41.00 9.63 -5.71
N SER A 17 39.87 9.96 -6.31
CA SER A 17 39.71 11.20 -7.08
C SER A 17 38.65 12.05 -6.39
N HIS A 18 39.15 13.10 -5.72
CA HIS A 18 38.36 14.27 -5.38
C HIS A 18 37.89 14.95 -6.67
N PHE A 19 36.58 15.16 -6.80
CA PHE A 19 36.07 16.25 -7.62
C PHE A 19 35.02 17.00 -6.82
N SER A 20 35.42 18.21 -6.42
CA SER A 20 34.55 19.23 -5.86
C SER A 20 33.91 20.00 -7.01
N SER A 21 32.59 20.05 -7.06
CA SER A 21 31.88 21.11 -7.76
C SER A 21 30.60 21.47 -7.00
N SER A 22 30.69 22.63 -6.38
CA SER A 22 29.59 23.43 -5.84
C SER A 22 28.69 23.92 -6.97
N SER A 23 27.39 23.68 -6.88
CA SER A 23 26.38 24.53 -7.52
C SER A 23 25.14 24.61 -6.64
N SER A 24 25.00 25.76 -6.00
CA SER A 24 23.80 26.26 -5.35
C SER A 24 22.75 26.61 -6.41
N SER A 25 21.57 26.02 -6.32
CA SER A 25 20.36 26.56 -6.95
C SER A 25 19.18 26.48 -5.97
N SER A 26 18.95 27.62 -5.32
CA SER A 26 17.72 27.98 -4.64
C SER A 26 16.60 28.13 -5.67
N SER A 27 15.56 27.30 -5.58
CA SER A 27 14.31 27.50 -6.32
C SER A 27 13.13 27.40 -5.36
N SER A 28 12.55 28.56 -5.14
CA SER A 28 11.40 28.90 -4.31
C SER A 28 10.22 27.94 -4.48
N GLY A 29 9.67 27.51 -3.34
CA GLY A 29 8.46 26.71 -3.27
C GLY A 29 7.24 27.47 -3.80
N ILE A 30 6.45 26.78 -4.63
CA ILE A 30 5.08 27.15 -4.94
C ILE A 30 4.17 26.38 -3.99
N VAL A 31 3.54 27.10 -3.06
CA VAL A 31 2.49 26.57 -2.20
C VAL A 31 1.17 26.64 -2.96
N LEU A 32 0.73 25.51 -3.52
CA LEU A 32 -0.65 25.35 -3.99
C LEU A 32 -1.53 24.93 -2.80
N ARG A 33 -2.22 25.90 -2.19
CA ARG A 33 -3.29 25.65 -1.21
C ARG A 33 -4.51 25.07 -1.94
N PHE A 34 -4.67 23.75 -1.92
CA PHE A 34 -5.97 23.15 -2.13
C PHE A 34 -6.74 23.12 -0.81
N ARG A 35 -7.78 23.94 -0.71
CA ARG A 35 -8.83 23.82 0.31
C ARG A 35 -9.75 22.68 -0.14
N ASN A 36 -9.69 21.54 0.54
CA ASN A 36 -10.84 20.63 0.59
C ASN A 36 -10.97 20.04 1.98
N ARG A 37 -12.15 20.27 2.58
CA ARG A 37 -12.62 19.61 3.79
C ARG A 37 -13.19 18.25 3.38
N LEU A 38 -12.70 17.16 3.98
CA LEU A 38 -13.48 16.22 4.81
C LEU A 38 -12.71 14.91 5.07
N ASN A 39 -12.73 14.51 6.35
CA ASN A 39 -12.58 13.19 6.95
C ASN A 39 -11.21 12.47 6.93
N GLY A 40 -10.43 12.74 7.99
CA GLY A 40 -9.97 11.68 8.91
C GLY A 40 -8.82 10.77 8.46
N LEU A 41 -7.73 11.31 7.93
CA LEU A 41 -6.44 10.60 7.87
C LEU A 41 -5.62 10.95 9.12
N THR A 42 -5.25 9.96 9.92
CA THR A 42 -4.38 10.16 11.09
C THR A 42 -2.93 9.96 10.67
N LEU A 43 -2.24 11.04 10.31
CA LEU A 43 -0.78 11.04 10.14
C LEU A 43 -0.15 11.40 11.49
N ARG A 44 0.51 10.47 12.18
CA ARG A 44 1.15 10.73 13.47
C ARG A 44 2.65 10.99 13.28
N GLY A 45 3.05 12.26 13.38
CA GLY A 45 4.45 12.69 13.43
C GLY A 45 4.65 13.65 14.61
N CYS A 46 5.61 13.35 15.49
CA CYS A 46 6.00 14.21 16.61
C CYS A 46 7.11 15.14 16.16
N PHE A 47 6.96 16.46 16.27
CA PHE A 47 8.08 17.39 16.44
C PHE A 47 7.65 18.72 17.07
N ASP A 48 8.56 19.26 17.87
CA ASP A 48 8.42 20.34 18.83
C ASP A 48 8.13 21.73 18.23
N SER A 49 7.43 22.51 19.03
CA SER A 49 7.05 23.90 18.81
C SER A 49 8.24 24.87 18.98
N ASN A 50 8.36 25.82 18.06
CA ASN A 50 8.98 27.12 18.35
C ASN A 50 8.21 28.27 17.72
N HIS A 51 7.86 29.22 18.59
CA HIS A 51 7.16 30.47 18.32
C HIS A 51 8.00 31.45 17.49
N SER A 52 7.38 32.16 16.55
CA SER A 52 7.59 33.61 16.36
C SER A 52 6.51 34.20 15.45
N SER A 53 6.22 35.47 15.72
CA SER A 53 5.00 36.22 15.42
C SER A 53 5.22 37.37 14.43
N ALA A 54 4.11 37.82 13.82
CA ALA A 54 3.87 39.12 13.17
C ALA A 54 4.53 39.31 11.77
N ALA A 55 4.00 40.07 10.79
CA ALA A 55 2.93 41.05 10.76
C ALA A 55 2.33 41.16 9.33
N ALA A 56 1.21 41.86 9.22
CA ALA A 56 0.37 42.08 8.06
C ALA A 56 0.92 43.08 7.01
N ALA A 57 0.42 42.99 5.77
CA ALA A 57 0.09 44.15 4.92
C ALA A 57 -0.84 43.73 3.76
N GLU A 58 -1.95 44.45 3.62
CA GLU A 58 -2.97 44.37 2.58
C GLU A 58 -2.55 45.10 1.30
N ALA A 59 -3.12 44.70 0.15
CA ALA A 59 -3.49 45.64 -0.92
C ALA A 59 -4.54 45.03 -1.87
N ASP A 60 -5.59 45.82 -2.11
CA ASP A 60 -6.78 45.61 -2.92
C ASP A 60 -6.53 45.34 -4.42
N ASN A 61 -7.49 44.64 -5.05
CA ASN A 61 -8.03 45.05 -6.36
C ASN A 61 -9.41 44.43 -6.66
N LYS A 62 -10.36 45.29 -7.02
CA LYS A 62 -11.73 45.00 -7.46
C LYS A 62 -11.80 44.89 -8.98
N ALA A 63 -12.54 43.89 -9.48
CA ALA A 63 -13.39 43.89 -10.69
C ALA A 63 -14.11 42.53 -10.68
N GLY A 64 -15.42 42.38 -10.81
CA GLY A 64 -16.31 42.82 -11.88
C GLY A 64 -17.19 41.60 -12.20
N ALA A 65 -18.50 41.73 -12.00
CA ALA A 65 -19.49 40.66 -12.01
C ALA A 65 -19.65 39.96 -13.37
N LEU A 66 -20.13 38.71 -13.37
CA LEU A 66 -21.15 38.15 -14.29
C LEU A 66 -21.52 36.71 -13.84
N ALA A 67 -22.79 36.49 -13.51
CA ALA A 67 -23.39 35.18 -13.27
C ALA A 67 -23.90 34.57 -14.60
N PRO A 68 -24.11 33.24 -14.67
CA PRO A 68 -25.51 32.79 -14.73
C PRO A 68 -25.84 31.45 -14.02
N GLN A 69 -27.07 31.42 -13.49
CA GLN A 69 -28.08 30.34 -13.45
C GLN A 69 -27.67 28.94 -12.93
N ARG A 70 -28.07 28.54 -11.71
CA ARG A 70 -29.36 27.87 -11.34
C ARG A 70 -29.73 26.65 -12.19
N VAL A 71 -29.46 25.46 -11.63
CA VAL A 71 -30.30 24.26 -11.83
C VAL A 71 -30.61 23.64 -10.47
N ARG A 72 -31.91 23.41 -10.23
CA ARG A 72 -32.53 22.84 -9.03
C ARG A 72 -32.57 21.32 -9.13
N TYR A 73 -32.43 20.61 -8.02
CA TYR A 73 -33.12 19.33 -7.74
C TYR A 73 -33.11 19.13 -6.21
N LEU A 74 -34.16 19.60 -5.52
CA LEU A 74 -35.26 18.84 -4.91
C LEU A 74 -34.84 17.99 -3.69
N ASP A 75 -34.91 18.64 -2.52
CA ASP A 75 -35.18 18.01 -1.22
C ASP A 75 -36.63 17.50 -1.21
N ILE A 76 -36.85 16.28 -0.74
CA ILE A 76 -38.16 15.80 -0.30
C ILE A 76 -38.04 15.41 1.17
N GLY A 77 -38.58 16.28 2.02
CA GLY A 77 -38.85 16.02 3.43
C GLY A 77 -40.28 15.52 3.66
N PHE A 78 -40.36 14.52 4.53
CA PHE A 78 -41.43 14.04 5.40
C PHE A 78 -42.85 14.67 5.38
N ALA A 79 -43.84 13.77 5.34
CA ALA A 79 -45.12 13.81 6.07
C ALA A 79 -45.51 12.34 6.37
N GLY A 80 -46.04 11.90 7.52
CA GLY A 80 -46.57 12.60 8.67
C GLY A 80 -48.07 12.34 8.86
N GLU A 81 -48.47 11.14 9.29
CA GLU A 81 -49.80 10.79 9.85
C GLU A 81 -49.57 9.60 10.80
N GLY A 82 -50.08 9.45 12.02
CA GLY A 82 -51.12 10.12 12.81
C GLY A 82 -51.90 9.03 13.56
N CYS A 83 -51.89 8.97 14.91
CA CYS A 83 -52.96 8.32 15.68
C CYS A 83 -52.96 8.68 17.19
N THR A 84 -53.92 9.55 17.53
CA THR A 84 -54.81 9.66 18.71
C THR A 84 -54.47 9.09 20.11
N ASP A 85 -54.29 10.03 21.04
CA ASP A 85 -54.98 10.29 22.33
C ASP A 85 -55.52 9.14 23.23
N SER A 86 -55.10 9.10 24.50
CA SER A 86 -56.02 9.04 25.67
C SER A 86 -55.32 9.32 27.03
N ARG A 87 -55.66 10.48 27.60
CA ARG A 87 -55.83 10.94 29.02
C ARG A 87 -55.32 10.07 30.21
N LEU A 88 -54.64 10.71 31.19
CA LEU A 88 -55.16 11.11 32.54
C LEU A 88 -54.06 11.52 33.56
N VAL A 89 -54.27 12.71 34.18
CA VAL A 89 -54.10 13.12 35.60
C VAL A 89 -52.71 13.36 36.23
N ASN A 90 -52.64 14.53 36.91
CA ASN A 90 -51.57 15.13 37.72
C ASN A 90 -51.09 14.31 38.94
N GLY A 91 -49.80 14.44 39.26
CA GLY A 91 -49.24 14.17 40.59
C GLY A 91 -47.80 14.67 40.73
N ARG A 92 -47.59 15.70 41.57
CA ARG A 92 -46.25 16.18 42.00
C ARG A 92 -45.61 15.13 42.92
N GLY A 93 -44.35 14.78 42.68
CA GLY A 93 -43.56 13.93 43.58
C GLY A 93 -42.10 13.80 43.12
N SER A 94 -41.20 14.00 44.07
CA SER A 94 -39.74 14.02 43.97
C SER A 94 -39.06 12.72 43.54
N ASN A 95 -37.84 12.87 43.01
CA ASN A 95 -36.68 11.95 43.01
C ASN A 95 -36.24 11.33 41.67
N GLN A 96 -34.92 11.37 41.50
CA GLN A 96 -34.05 10.60 40.61
C GLN A 96 -34.03 10.99 39.12
N ARG A 97 -33.04 11.82 38.76
CA ARG A 97 -32.49 11.85 37.39
C ARG A 97 -31.65 10.60 37.17
N GLY A 98 -32.31 9.46 37.00
CA GLY A 98 -31.75 8.36 36.22
C GLY A 98 -31.92 8.72 34.75
N ASN A 99 -30.83 8.87 34.02
CA ASN A 99 -30.88 8.98 32.56
C ASN A 99 -31.29 7.59 32.02
N PRO A 100 -32.45 7.43 31.36
CA PRO A 100 -32.70 6.23 30.57
C PRO A 100 -31.94 6.39 29.25
N LEU A 101 -31.49 5.28 28.66
CA LEU A 101 -30.66 5.21 27.44
C LEU A 101 -29.15 5.28 27.69
N GLY A 102 -28.66 4.35 28.52
CA GLY A 102 -27.31 3.84 28.34
C GLY A 102 -27.24 3.08 27.01
N PHE A 103 -26.90 3.77 25.92
CA PHE A 103 -26.37 3.09 24.75
C PHE A 103 -25.07 2.43 25.18
N THR A 104 -25.12 1.12 25.45
CA THR A 104 -23.93 0.31 25.50
C THR A 104 -23.24 0.49 24.16
N HIS A 105 -22.13 1.23 24.14
CA HIS A 105 -21.17 1.18 23.05
C HIS A 105 -20.61 -0.24 23.05
N ASN A 106 -21.37 -1.19 22.50
CA ASN A 106 -20.81 -2.45 22.07
C ASN A 106 -19.87 -2.07 20.92
N PRO A 107 -18.56 -2.31 21.04
CA PRO A 107 -17.68 -2.17 19.90
C PRO A 107 -18.29 -3.01 18.77
N LEU A 108 -18.42 -2.42 17.59
CA LEU A 108 -18.68 -3.24 16.41
C LEU A 108 -17.61 -4.34 16.39
N PRO A 109 -17.96 -5.60 16.09
CA PRO A 109 -16.97 -6.67 16.02
C PRO A 109 -15.80 -6.22 15.15
N GLU A 110 -14.57 -6.33 15.64
CA GLU A 110 -13.39 -6.00 14.85
C GLU A 110 -13.42 -6.86 13.58
N LYS A 111 -13.48 -6.20 12.43
CA LYS A 111 -13.50 -6.88 11.13
C LYS A 111 -12.20 -7.69 10.96
N PHE A 112 -12.32 -8.83 10.31
CA PHE A 112 -11.19 -9.69 9.95
C PHE A 112 -10.16 -8.92 9.12
N VAL A 113 -8.94 -8.73 9.62
CA VAL A 113 -7.91 -7.93 8.96
C VAL A 113 -7.13 -8.76 7.94
N VAL A 114 -7.07 -8.30 6.70
CA VAL A 114 -6.34 -8.91 5.58
C VAL A 114 -5.29 -7.92 5.06
N ALA A 115 -4.04 -8.37 5.07
CA ALA A 115 -2.92 -7.68 4.44
C ALA A 115 -2.78 -8.11 2.97
N VAL A 116 -2.52 -7.16 2.08
CA VAL A 116 -2.46 -7.40 0.63
C VAL A 116 -1.18 -6.78 0.06
N ASP A 117 -0.38 -7.56 -0.66
CA ASP A 117 0.77 -7.03 -1.40
C ASP A 117 0.35 -6.26 -2.66
N VAL A 118 1.28 -5.50 -3.25
CA VAL A 118 1.05 -4.70 -4.46
C VAL A 118 1.56 -5.39 -5.72
N ASP A 119 2.85 -5.68 -5.78
CA ASP A 119 3.48 -6.16 -7.02
C ASP A 119 3.11 -7.63 -7.25
N GLU A 120 2.66 -7.95 -8.47
CA GLU A 120 2.18 -9.29 -8.87
C GLU A 120 1.02 -9.85 -8.01
N VAL A 121 0.33 -9.00 -7.24
CA VAL A 121 -0.91 -9.31 -6.52
C VAL A 121 -2.02 -8.31 -6.88
N LEU A 122 -1.71 -7.01 -6.83
CA LEU A 122 -2.59 -5.94 -7.29
C LEU A 122 -2.18 -5.41 -8.66
N GLY A 123 -0.89 -5.23 -8.91
CA GLY A 123 -0.37 -4.61 -10.13
C GLY A 123 0.64 -5.49 -10.86
N ASN A 124 0.58 -5.49 -12.19
CA ASN A 124 1.46 -6.29 -13.07
C ASN A 124 2.86 -5.65 -13.29
N PHE A 125 3.59 -5.45 -12.19
CA PHE A 125 4.89 -4.79 -12.16
C PHE A 125 5.91 -5.39 -13.14
N VAL A 126 6.07 -6.72 -13.16
CA VAL A 126 7.09 -7.41 -13.97
C VAL A 126 6.83 -7.21 -15.45
N SER A 127 5.56 -7.21 -15.87
CA SER A 127 5.19 -6.92 -17.27
C SER A 127 5.59 -5.51 -17.70
N ALA A 128 5.32 -4.51 -16.86
CA ALA A 128 5.71 -3.12 -17.12
C ALA A 128 7.24 -2.94 -17.13
N LEU A 129 7.94 -3.61 -16.21
CA LEU A 129 9.40 -3.60 -16.15
C LEU A 129 10.02 -4.26 -17.40
N ASN A 130 9.52 -5.42 -17.83
CA ASN A 130 10.00 -6.10 -19.04
C ASN A 130 9.90 -5.21 -20.28
N ARG A 131 8.80 -4.46 -20.43
CA ARG A 131 8.66 -3.50 -21.53
C ARG A 131 9.74 -2.41 -21.50
N PHE A 132 10.00 -1.84 -20.32
CA PHE A 132 11.06 -0.86 -20.16
C PHE A 132 12.44 -1.46 -20.48
N ILE A 133 12.73 -2.66 -19.98
CA ILE A 133 14.00 -3.35 -20.22
C ILE A 133 14.20 -3.68 -21.70
N ALA A 134 13.15 -4.11 -22.39
CA ALA A 134 13.17 -4.34 -23.83
C ALA A 134 13.46 -3.05 -24.61
N ASP A 135 12.76 -1.96 -24.31
CA ASP A 135 12.90 -0.70 -25.06
C ASP A 135 14.21 0.04 -24.75
N ARG A 136 14.67 0.02 -23.50
CA ARG A 136 15.85 0.77 -23.05
C ARG A 136 17.16 0.02 -23.25
N TYR A 137 17.12 -1.30 -23.11
CA TYR A 137 18.32 -2.13 -23.09
C TYR A 137 18.32 -3.26 -24.13
N SER A 138 17.31 -3.32 -25.02
CA SER A 138 17.19 -4.33 -26.06
C SER A 138 17.16 -5.77 -25.53
N MET A 139 16.67 -5.96 -24.29
CA MET A 139 16.55 -7.24 -23.62
C MET A 139 15.08 -7.65 -23.51
N ASN A 140 14.66 -8.62 -24.31
CA ASN A 140 13.29 -9.14 -24.29
C ASN A 140 13.18 -10.25 -23.26
N HIS A 141 12.33 -10.05 -22.26
CA HIS A 141 12.02 -11.03 -21.22
C HIS A 141 10.52 -11.21 -21.07
N SER A 142 10.13 -12.41 -20.66
CA SER A 142 8.78 -12.83 -20.31
C SER A 142 8.70 -13.16 -18.83
N VAL A 143 7.49 -13.12 -18.25
CA VAL A 143 7.25 -13.46 -16.84
C VAL A 143 7.73 -14.89 -16.51
N SER A 144 7.59 -15.82 -17.46
CA SER A 144 8.01 -17.21 -17.31
C SER A 144 9.52 -17.44 -17.11
N GLU A 145 10.35 -16.43 -17.38
CA GLU A 145 11.80 -16.53 -17.18
C GLU A 145 12.20 -16.28 -15.72
N TYR A 146 11.34 -15.65 -14.92
CA TYR A 146 11.66 -15.24 -13.55
C TYR A 146 11.52 -16.41 -12.58
N HIS A 147 12.44 -17.37 -12.62
CA HIS A 147 12.46 -18.47 -11.65
C HIS A 147 12.95 -18.04 -10.24
N VAL A 148 13.41 -16.79 -10.11
CA VAL A 148 13.83 -16.14 -8.86
C VAL A 148 13.51 -14.64 -8.93
N TYR A 149 13.22 -14.02 -7.78
CA TYR A 149 12.99 -12.56 -7.67
C TYR A 149 14.22 -11.69 -7.96
N GLU A 150 15.41 -12.28 -7.96
CA GLU A 150 16.66 -11.57 -8.13
C GLU A 150 16.92 -11.26 -9.61
N PHE A 151 16.48 -10.09 -10.07
CA PHE A 151 16.54 -9.68 -11.48
C PHE A 151 17.92 -9.78 -12.14
N PHE A 152 19.00 -9.52 -11.39
CA PHE A 152 20.37 -9.64 -11.92
C PHE A 152 20.69 -11.05 -12.43
N LYS A 153 20.07 -12.10 -11.87
CA LYS A 153 20.22 -13.49 -12.32
C LYS A 153 19.54 -13.73 -13.66
N ILE A 154 18.42 -13.06 -13.90
CA ILE A 154 17.63 -13.18 -15.14
C ILE A 154 18.26 -12.35 -16.26
N TRP A 155 18.65 -11.11 -15.94
CA TRP A 155 19.27 -10.19 -16.89
C TRP A 155 20.76 -10.45 -17.13
N ASN A 156 21.33 -11.47 -16.46
CA ASN A 156 22.74 -11.84 -16.53
C ASN A 156 23.69 -10.64 -16.36
N CYS A 157 23.44 -9.84 -15.32
CA CYS A 157 24.22 -8.64 -15.01
C CYS A 157 24.62 -8.61 -13.52
N SER A 158 25.35 -7.58 -13.09
CA SER A 158 25.69 -7.42 -11.68
C SER A 158 24.44 -7.00 -10.87
N ARG A 159 24.48 -7.22 -9.54
CA ARG A 159 23.41 -6.76 -8.64
C ARG A 159 23.23 -5.24 -8.73
N ASP A 160 24.33 -4.50 -8.66
CA ASP A 160 24.33 -3.03 -8.77
C ASP A 160 23.74 -2.56 -10.10
N GLU A 161 24.03 -3.25 -11.20
CA GLU A 161 23.47 -2.91 -12.50
C GLU A 161 21.96 -3.16 -12.54
N ALA A 162 21.49 -4.30 -12.03
CA ALA A 162 20.06 -4.56 -11.93
C ALA A 162 19.34 -3.52 -11.05
N ASP A 163 19.92 -3.17 -9.90
CA ASP A 163 19.37 -2.17 -8.99
C ASP A 163 19.30 -0.79 -9.68
N ASN A 164 20.34 -0.39 -10.41
CA ASN A 164 20.33 0.84 -11.20
C ASN A 164 19.22 0.83 -12.26
N ARG A 165 19.05 -0.27 -13.00
CA ARG A 165 17.98 -0.41 -14.01
C ARG A 165 16.59 -0.27 -13.40
N VAL A 166 16.35 -0.86 -12.23
CA VAL A 166 15.07 -0.74 -11.50
C VAL A 166 14.83 0.70 -11.02
N HIS A 167 15.86 1.37 -10.51
CA HIS A 167 15.75 2.78 -10.10
C HIS A 167 15.55 3.73 -11.28
N GLU A 168 16.10 3.42 -12.46
CA GLU A 168 15.77 4.13 -13.69
C GLU A 168 14.31 3.91 -14.07
N PHE A 169 13.83 2.66 -14.05
CA PHE A 169 12.45 2.30 -14.35
C PHE A 169 11.44 3.13 -13.53
N PHE A 170 11.68 3.33 -12.23
CA PHE A 170 10.83 4.14 -11.35
C PHE A 170 10.62 5.58 -11.82
N LYS A 171 11.57 6.13 -12.60
CA LYS A 171 11.50 7.51 -13.11
C LYS A 171 10.70 7.62 -14.41
N THR A 172 10.39 6.50 -15.06
CA THR A 172 9.80 6.45 -16.40
C THR A 172 8.27 6.36 -16.40
N PRO A 173 7.60 6.66 -17.53
CA PRO A 173 6.16 6.41 -17.71
C PRO A 173 5.75 4.94 -17.55
N TYR A 174 6.65 3.98 -17.82
CA TYR A 174 6.37 2.55 -17.65
C TYR A 174 6.02 2.22 -16.21
N PHE A 175 6.74 2.79 -15.24
CA PHE A 175 6.39 2.66 -13.82
C PHE A 175 5.20 3.55 -13.45
N LYS A 176 5.28 4.85 -13.76
CA LYS A 176 4.31 5.85 -13.28
C LYS A 176 2.88 5.63 -13.80
N THR A 177 2.74 5.04 -14.99
CA THR A 177 1.44 4.86 -15.65
C THR A 177 1.26 3.51 -16.33
N GLY A 178 2.32 2.71 -16.48
CA GLY A 178 2.29 1.45 -17.23
C GLY A 178 1.97 0.22 -16.38
N ILE A 179 1.96 0.32 -15.05
CA ILE A 179 1.49 -0.76 -14.17
C ILE A 179 -0.03 -0.71 -14.11
N HIS A 180 -0.67 -1.79 -14.54
CA HIS A 180 -2.11 -1.98 -14.58
C HIS A 180 -2.55 -2.94 -13.47
N PRO A 181 -3.77 -2.75 -12.92
CA PRO A 181 -4.36 -3.72 -12.01
C PRO A 181 -4.45 -5.12 -12.61
N LEU A 182 -4.23 -6.14 -11.77
CA LEU A 182 -4.49 -7.53 -12.16
C LEU A 182 -6.00 -7.78 -12.32
N PRO A 183 -6.40 -8.62 -13.29
CA PRO A 183 -7.81 -8.96 -13.50
C PRO A 183 -8.48 -9.51 -12.24
N GLY A 184 -9.71 -9.07 -11.98
CA GLY A 184 -10.52 -9.51 -10.83
C GLY A 184 -10.20 -8.81 -9.50
N ALA A 185 -9.01 -8.22 -9.33
CA ALA A 185 -8.54 -7.65 -8.05
C ALA A 185 -9.49 -6.62 -7.45
N GLN A 186 -9.86 -5.60 -8.24
CA GLN A 186 -10.69 -4.50 -7.77
C GLN A 186 -12.09 -4.97 -7.35
N MET A 187 -12.70 -5.85 -8.14
CA MET A 187 -14.02 -6.40 -7.85
C MET A 187 -14.00 -7.28 -6.59
N ALA A 188 -13.00 -8.14 -6.46
CA ALA A 188 -12.85 -9.02 -5.30
C ALA A 188 -12.65 -8.23 -4.01
N LEU A 189 -11.71 -7.28 -4.00
CA LEU A 189 -11.45 -6.46 -2.82
C LEU A 189 -12.65 -5.60 -2.42
N HIS A 190 -13.42 -5.08 -3.39
CA HIS A 190 -14.66 -4.36 -3.08
C HIS A 190 -15.72 -5.25 -2.41
N LYS A 191 -15.84 -6.53 -2.80
CA LYS A 191 -16.73 -7.46 -2.10
C LYS A 191 -16.21 -7.80 -0.71
N LEU A 192 -14.90 -8.10 -0.60
CA LEU A 192 -14.23 -8.47 0.64
C LEU A 192 -14.29 -7.34 1.68
N SER A 193 -14.17 -6.07 1.28
CA SER A 193 -14.19 -4.92 2.20
C SER A 193 -15.49 -4.77 3.01
N ARG A 194 -16.57 -5.42 2.55
CA ARG A 194 -17.85 -5.46 3.26
C ARG A 194 -17.74 -6.18 4.61
N PHE A 195 -16.86 -7.16 4.72
CA PHE A 195 -16.71 -8.00 5.92
C PHE A 195 -15.27 -8.09 6.45
N CYS A 196 -14.27 -7.73 5.65
CA CYS A 196 -12.87 -7.62 6.04
C CYS A 196 -12.41 -6.16 6.16
N SER A 197 -11.41 -5.93 7.00
CA SER A 197 -10.57 -4.75 6.96
C SER A 197 -9.37 -5.02 6.07
N LEU A 198 -9.16 -4.20 5.04
CA LEU A 198 -8.08 -4.39 4.07
C LEU A 198 -6.95 -3.38 4.35
N SER A 199 -5.71 -3.84 4.36
CA SER A 199 -4.52 -2.98 4.44
C SER A 199 -3.48 -3.43 3.41
N VAL A 200 -2.77 -2.48 2.83
CA VAL A 200 -1.64 -2.79 1.94
C VAL A 200 -0.39 -3.03 2.79
N VAL A 201 0.32 -4.13 2.51
CA VAL A 201 1.64 -4.43 3.07
C VAL A 201 2.58 -4.81 1.94
N THR A 202 3.43 -3.88 1.54
CA THR A 202 4.31 -4.03 0.38
C THR A 202 5.79 -3.89 0.74
N SER A 203 6.65 -4.64 0.06
CA SER A 203 8.10 -4.54 0.22
C SER A 203 8.73 -3.39 -0.58
N ARG A 204 7.93 -2.63 -1.33
CA ARG A 204 8.38 -1.44 -2.08
C ARG A 204 9.19 -0.48 -1.21
N GLN A 205 10.13 0.20 -1.87
CA GLN A 205 11.03 1.17 -1.25
C GLN A 205 10.31 2.50 -0.96
N ASN A 206 10.76 3.20 0.07
CA ASN A 206 10.19 4.49 0.47
C ASN A 206 10.31 5.56 -0.62
N ILE A 207 11.34 5.49 -1.48
CA ILE A 207 11.55 6.43 -2.58
C ILE A 207 10.40 6.44 -3.61
N ILE A 208 9.62 5.35 -3.71
CA ILE A 208 8.45 5.24 -4.60
C ILE A 208 7.12 5.25 -3.84
N LYS A 209 7.13 5.68 -2.57
CA LYS A 209 5.94 5.69 -1.71
C LYS A 209 4.81 6.54 -2.28
N ASP A 210 5.09 7.79 -2.64
CA ASP A 210 4.07 8.73 -3.10
C ASP A 210 3.40 8.23 -4.39
N HIS A 211 4.20 7.75 -5.35
CA HIS A 211 3.67 7.13 -6.57
C HIS A 211 2.86 5.87 -6.31
N THR A 212 3.24 5.05 -5.32
CA THR A 212 2.48 3.86 -4.95
C THR A 212 1.12 4.25 -4.36
N ILE A 213 1.08 5.28 -3.50
CA ILE A 213 -0.17 5.79 -2.92
C ILE A 213 -1.06 6.37 -4.02
N GLU A 214 -0.52 7.21 -4.91
CA GLU A 214 -1.27 7.76 -6.05
C GLU A 214 -1.87 6.65 -6.94
N TRP A 215 -1.09 5.59 -7.19
CA TRP A 215 -1.56 4.44 -7.97
C TRP A 215 -2.68 3.68 -7.25
N LEU A 216 -2.56 3.46 -5.94
CA LEU A 216 -3.58 2.81 -5.13
C LEU A 216 -4.87 3.63 -5.09
N GLU A 217 -4.79 4.95 -4.90
CA GLU A 217 -5.97 5.83 -4.93
C GLU A 217 -6.66 5.87 -6.30
N LYS A 218 -5.88 5.76 -7.38
CA LYS A 218 -6.42 5.72 -8.74
C LYS A 218 -7.23 4.45 -9.02
N TYR A 219 -6.73 3.28 -8.61
CA TYR A 219 -7.29 1.99 -9.00
C TYR A 219 -8.11 1.30 -7.91
N TYR A 220 -7.87 1.65 -6.63
CA TYR A 220 -8.52 1.05 -5.46
C TYR A 220 -9.03 2.14 -4.48
N PRO A 221 -9.76 3.17 -4.96
CA PRO A 221 -10.13 4.31 -4.14
C PRO A 221 -10.95 3.89 -2.91
N GLY A 222 -10.49 4.29 -1.73
CA GLY A 222 -11.19 4.07 -0.45
C GLY A 222 -11.30 2.60 0.00
N LEU A 223 -10.56 1.67 -0.61
CA LEU A 223 -10.61 0.25 -0.24
C LEU A 223 -9.72 -0.11 0.96
N PHE A 224 -8.57 0.54 1.08
CA PHE A 224 -7.57 0.21 2.10
C PHE A 224 -7.63 1.18 3.28
N GLN A 225 -7.54 0.64 4.50
CA GLN A 225 -7.52 1.44 5.73
C GLN A 225 -6.13 1.99 6.00
N GLU A 226 -5.10 1.20 5.71
CA GLU A 226 -3.70 1.56 5.94
C GLU A 226 -2.82 1.04 4.80
N ILE A 227 -1.70 1.73 4.57
CA ILE A 227 -0.69 1.37 3.57
C ILE A 227 0.67 1.35 4.26
N HIS A 228 1.30 0.18 4.29
CA HIS A 228 2.57 -0.06 4.97
C HIS A 228 3.66 -0.50 4.00
N PHE A 229 4.85 0.10 4.17
CA PHE A 229 6.03 -0.15 3.34
C PHE A 229 7.10 -0.84 4.19
N GLY A 230 7.53 -2.03 3.75
CA GLY A 230 8.65 -2.76 4.34
C GLY A 230 10.02 -2.20 3.94
N ASN A 231 10.09 -1.43 2.85
CA ASN A 231 11.33 -0.81 2.37
C ASN A 231 12.45 -1.85 2.10
N HIS A 232 12.12 -2.98 1.50
CA HIS A 232 13.12 -4.02 1.19
C HIS A 232 13.92 -3.59 -0.05
N PHE A 233 15.20 -4.00 -0.10
CA PHE A 233 16.12 -3.69 -1.22
C PHE A 233 16.34 -2.18 -1.46
N ALA A 234 16.04 -1.32 -0.49
CA ALA A 234 16.29 0.11 -0.57
C ALA A 234 17.77 0.44 -0.38
N LEU A 235 18.21 1.53 -1.02
CA LEU A 235 19.57 2.07 -0.84
C LEU A 235 19.74 2.77 0.51
N ASP A 236 18.63 3.19 1.13
CA ASP A 236 18.59 3.88 2.41
C ASP A 236 17.36 3.50 3.28
N GLY A 237 17.44 3.84 4.56
CA GLY A 237 16.39 3.57 5.54
C GLY A 237 16.39 2.13 6.10
N ALA A 238 15.67 1.95 7.20
CA ALA A 238 15.50 0.62 7.80
C ALA A 238 14.51 -0.21 6.99
N SER A 239 14.83 -1.49 6.79
CA SER A 239 13.89 -2.48 6.25
C SER A 239 13.11 -3.11 7.41
N LYS A 240 11.81 -3.33 7.20
CA LYS A 240 10.92 -3.95 8.18
C LYS A 240 10.25 -5.19 7.59
N PRO A 241 10.40 -6.37 8.21
CA PRO A 241 9.81 -7.61 7.70
C PRO A 241 8.28 -7.54 7.62
N LYS A 242 7.69 -8.20 6.61
CA LYS A 242 6.22 -8.20 6.42
C LYS A 242 5.52 -8.87 7.58
N SER A 243 6.09 -9.93 8.15
CA SER A 243 5.55 -10.61 9.34
C SER A 243 5.36 -9.65 10.52
N GLU A 244 6.31 -8.74 10.76
CA GLU A 244 6.23 -7.76 11.83
C GLU A 244 5.15 -6.71 11.56
N ILE A 245 5.05 -6.23 10.32
CA ILE A 245 4.00 -5.29 9.89
C ILE A 245 2.62 -5.93 10.05
N CYS A 246 2.41 -7.11 9.48
CA CYS A 246 1.15 -7.85 9.55
C CYS A 246 0.75 -8.14 11.00
N ARG A 247 1.71 -8.54 11.86
CA ARG A 247 1.44 -8.74 13.29
C ARG A 247 1.02 -7.44 13.99
N SER A 248 1.66 -6.31 13.68
CA SER A 248 1.30 -5.02 14.27
C SER A 248 -0.10 -4.53 13.87
N LEU A 249 -0.56 -4.94 12.69
CA LEU A 249 -1.92 -4.69 12.19
C LEU A 249 -2.98 -5.65 12.77
N GLY A 250 -2.56 -6.72 13.46
CA GLY A 250 -3.46 -7.81 13.82
C GLY A 250 -3.97 -8.60 12.60
N ALA A 251 -3.27 -8.54 11.46
CA ALA A 251 -3.64 -9.22 10.23
C ALA A 251 -3.74 -10.73 10.45
N LYS A 252 -4.84 -11.32 10.00
CA LYS A 252 -5.10 -12.76 10.08
C LYS A 252 -4.64 -13.49 8.83
N VAL A 253 -4.63 -12.77 7.70
CA VAL A 253 -4.22 -13.28 6.40
C VAL A 253 -3.30 -12.28 5.71
N LEU A 254 -2.28 -12.78 5.03
CA LEU A 254 -1.51 -12.08 4.01
C LEU A 254 -1.83 -12.66 2.63
N ILE A 255 -2.03 -11.81 1.62
CA ILE A 255 -2.06 -12.20 0.20
C ILE A 255 -0.78 -11.68 -0.45
N ASP A 256 0.07 -12.58 -0.93
CA ASP A 256 1.42 -12.28 -1.40
C ASP A 256 1.86 -13.35 -2.41
N ASP A 257 2.63 -12.99 -3.44
CA ASP A 257 3.13 -13.91 -4.46
C ASP A 257 4.53 -14.46 -4.13
N ASN A 258 5.15 -13.99 -3.04
CA ASN A 258 6.51 -14.36 -2.66
C ASN A 258 6.52 -15.49 -1.62
N PRO A 259 7.07 -16.67 -1.95
CA PRO A 259 7.10 -17.79 -1.02
C PRO A 259 7.95 -17.50 0.21
N ARG A 260 8.93 -16.57 0.15
CA ARG A 260 9.71 -16.18 1.33
C ARG A 260 8.86 -15.41 2.33
N TYR A 261 8.09 -14.42 1.87
CA TYR A 261 7.19 -13.67 2.76
C TYR A 261 6.02 -14.54 3.23
N ALA A 262 5.59 -15.50 2.40
CA ALA A 262 4.58 -16.47 2.79
C ALA A 262 5.04 -17.31 3.99
N ILE A 263 6.23 -17.92 3.89
CA ILE A 263 6.80 -18.69 5.01
C ILE A 263 7.04 -17.80 6.22
N GLU A 264 7.66 -16.63 6.04
CA GLU A 264 7.97 -15.69 7.12
C GLU A 264 6.71 -15.30 7.94
N CYS A 265 5.58 -15.03 7.27
CA CYS A 265 4.32 -14.72 7.95
C CYS A 265 3.67 -15.97 8.55
N ALA A 266 3.76 -17.11 7.87
CA ALA A 266 3.16 -18.35 8.32
C ALA A 266 3.84 -18.91 9.59
N GLU A 267 5.15 -18.74 9.73
CA GLU A 267 5.92 -19.12 10.92
C GLU A 267 5.49 -18.36 12.18
N VAL A 268 4.96 -17.14 12.03
CA VAL A 268 4.41 -16.34 13.15
C VAL A 268 2.89 -16.49 13.31
N GLY A 269 2.29 -17.49 12.65
CA GLY A 269 0.88 -17.86 12.82
C GLY A 269 -0.11 -17.08 11.96
N ILE A 270 0.36 -16.34 10.95
CA ILE A 270 -0.50 -15.61 10.00
C ILE A 270 -0.78 -16.53 8.81
N ARG A 271 -2.05 -16.69 8.42
CA ARG A 271 -2.39 -17.46 7.22
C ARG A 271 -1.91 -16.72 5.98
N VAL A 272 -1.48 -17.44 4.95
CA VAL A 272 -1.06 -16.83 3.70
C VAL A 272 -1.79 -17.44 2.53
N LEU A 273 -2.34 -16.58 1.69
CA LEU A 273 -2.77 -16.93 0.34
C LEU A 273 -1.62 -16.63 -0.60
N LEU A 274 -0.84 -17.67 -0.95
CA LEU A 274 0.27 -17.57 -1.89
C LEU A 274 -0.30 -17.41 -3.31
N PHE A 275 -0.22 -16.19 -3.84
CA PHE A 275 -0.85 -15.81 -5.08
C PHE A 275 0.02 -16.21 -6.28
N ASP A 276 -0.45 -17.11 -7.12
CA ASP A 276 0.23 -17.59 -8.34
C ASP A 276 -0.70 -17.38 -9.53
N TYR A 277 -0.76 -16.14 -10.03
CA TYR A 277 -1.75 -15.73 -11.01
C TYR A 277 -1.73 -16.65 -12.25
N GLU A 278 -2.84 -17.33 -12.50
CA GLU A 278 -3.01 -18.29 -13.59
C GLU A 278 -1.91 -19.38 -13.64
N ASN A 279 -1.29 -19.72 -12.50
CA ASN A 279 -0.16 -20.64 -12.38
C ASN A 279 1.08 -20.18 -13.20
N SER A 280 1.19 -18.87 -13.43
CA SER A 280 2.17 -18.28 -14.35
C SER A 280 3.44 -17.78 -13.66
N TYR A 281 3.52 -17.77 -12.32
CA TYR A 281 4.64 -17.23 -11.57
C TYR A 281 5.66 -18.32 -11.23
N PRO A 282 6.80 -18.44 -11.95
CA PRO A 282 7.73 -19.54 -11.70
C PRO A 282 8.43 -19.40 -10.34
N TRP A 283 8.62 -18.17 -9.87
CA TRP A 283 9.23 -17.86 -8.56
C TRP A 283 8.40 -18.34 -7.37
N SER A 284 7.09 -18.55 -7.53
CA SER A 284 6.18 -18.97 -6.46
C SER A 284 6.27 -20.47 -6.15
N LYS A 285 6.90 -21.26 -7.04
CA LYS A 285 6.85 -22.74 -7.04
C LYS A 285 7.88 -23.40 -6.10
N MET A 286 8.12 -22.78 -4.96
CA MET A 286 9.06 -23.28 -3.94
C MET A 286 8.40 -24.36 -3.07
N GLN A 287 8.96 -25.58 -3.07
CA GLN A 287 8.39 -26.73 -2.34
C GLN A 287 8.13 -26.48 -0.86
N SER A 288 8.96 -25.69 -0.17
CA SER A 288 8.78 -25.41 1.26
C SER A 288 7.48 -24.66 1.55
N ALA A 289 7.09 -23.72 0.68
CA ALA A 289 5.84 -22.98 0.83
C ALA A 289 4.61 -23.89 0.66
N ASP A 290 4.69 -24.84 -0.28
CA ASP A 290 3.61 -25.79 -0.56
C ASP A 290 3.34 -26.78 0.60
N GLN A 291 4.30 -26.97 1.49
CA GLN A 291 4.21 -27.90 2.62
C GLN A 291 3.73 -27.24 3.92
N HIS A 292 3.72 -25.92 4.00
CA HIS A 292 3.39 -25.22 5.24
C HIS A 292 1.86 -25.19 5.47
N PRO A 293 1.35 -25.64 6.64
CA PRO A 293 -0.10 -25.82 6.86
C PRO A 293 -0.92 -24.52 6.85
N LEU A 294 -0.26 -23.37 7.05
CA LEU A 294 -0.88 -22.04 6.99
C LEU A 294 -0.72 -21.34 5.64
N VAL A 295 -0.07 -21.97 4.66
CA VAL A 295 0.08 -21.42 3.31
C VAL A 295 -0.89 -22.16 2.39
N THR A 296 -1.70 -21.42 1.65
CA THR A 296 -2.64 -21.95 0.65
C THR A 296 -2.39 -21.25 -0.66
N LYS A 297 -2.09 -22.01 -1.72
CA LYS A 297 -1.89 -21.45 -3.06
C LYS A 297 -3.23 -21.09 -3.69
N VAL A 298 -3.30 -19.93 -4.33
CA VAL A 298 -4.47 -19.43 -5.06
C VAL A 298 -4.03 -18.86 -6.40
N HIS A 299 -4.84 -19.04 -7.44
CA HIS A 299 -4.43 -18.75 -8.82
C HIS A 299 -5.13 -17.53 -9.43
N ASN A 300 -6.09 -16.95 -8.73
CA ASN A 300 -6.81 -15.77 -9.16
C ASN A 300 -7.59 -15.17 -7.98
N TRP A 301 -8.20 -14.02 -8.20
CA TRP A 301 -8.97 -13.33 -7.18
C TRP A 301 -10.30 -14.01 -6.81
N GLU A 302 -10.84 -14.89 -7.65
CA GLU A 302 -12.03 -15.69 -7.31
C GLU A 302 -11.69 -16.73 -6.23
N GLU A 303 -10.56 -17.42 -6.35
CA GLU A 303 -10.07 -18.36 -5.33
C GLU A 303 -9.75 -17.63 -4.01
N VAL A 304 -9.21 -16.41 -4.07
CA VAL A 304 -9.01 -15.56 -2.89
C VAL A 304 -10.35 -15.27 -2.19
N GLU A 305 -11.38 -14.86 -2.94
CA GLU A 305 -12.71 -14.60 -2.40
C GLU A 305 -13.28 -15.85 -1.69
N GLN A 306 -13.17 -17.02 -2.34
CA GLN A 306 -13.69 -18.28 -1.81
C GLN A 306 -12.97 -18.69 -0.51
N GLN A 307 -11.63 -18.61 -0.47
CA GLN A 307 -10.85 -18.96 0.71
C GLN A 307 -11.17 -18.04 1.89
N LEU A 308 -11.14 -16.71 1.67
CA LEU A 308 -11.45 -15.75 2.73
C LEU A 308 -12.91 -15.86 3.21
N GLY A 309 -13.85 -16.07 2.29
CA GLY A 309 -15.25 -16.30 2.64
C GLY A 309 -15.44 -17.49 3.58
N SER A 310 -14.71 -18.58 3.36
CA SER A 310 -14.76 -19.76 4.23
C SER A 310 -14.25 -19.48 5.65
N TRP A 311 -13.22 -18.64 5.79
CA TRP A 311 -12.59 -18.34 7.09
C TRP A 311 -13.31 -17.27 7.89
N VAL A 312 -14.01 -16.35 7.23
CA VAL A 312 -14.78 -15.30 7.91
C VAL A 312 -16.09 -15.84 8.48
N VAL A 313 -16.66 -16.89 7.86
CA VAL A 313 -17.92 -17.51 8.31
C VAL A 313 -17.70 -18.60 9.37
N SER A 314 -16.49 -19.15 9.48
CA SER A 314 -16.11 -20.20 10.44
C SER A 314 -15.76 -19.63 11.81
#